data_AF-A0A257A970-F1
#
_entry.id   AF-A0A257A970-F1
#
_cell.length_a   1.000
_cell.length_b   1.000
_cell.length_c   1.000
_cell.angle_alpha   90.00
_cell.angle_beta   90.00
_cell.angle_gamma   90.00
#
_symmetry.space_group_name_H-M   'P 1'
#
loop_
_entity.id
_entity.type
_entity.pdbx_description
1 polymer ?
#
loop_
_entity_poly.entity_id
_entity_poly.type
_entity_poly.pdbx_seq_one_letter_code
_entity_poly.pdbx_strand_id
1 'polypeptide(L)' 'MYEAGAIISNPGCGGCASGQIGMTGEGEVQVSTSNRNFKGKQGMGETYLASPETAAASALTGYITEVDEI' A
#
# COMPACT_ATOMS: atom_id res chain seq x y z
N MET A 1 1.36 14.03 6.40
CA MET A 1 2.09 12.77 6.20
C MET A 1 2.99 12.44 7.38
N TYR A 2 4.04 13.23 7.69
CA TYR A 2 4.90 12.94 8.86
C TYR A 2 4.13 12.95 10.19
N GLU A 3 3.29 13.96 10.42
CA GLU A 3 2.43 14.04 11.61
C GLU A 3 1.39 12.91 11.67
N ALA A 4 1.03 12.33 10.53
CA ALA A 4 0.12 11.18 10.44
C ALA A 4 0.83 9.83 10.65
N GLY A 5 2.14 9.83 10.94
CA GLY A 5 2.93 8.61 11.15
C GLY A 5 3.36 7.90 9.85
N ALA A 6 3.20 8.53 8.68
CA ALA A 6 3.60 7.93 7.42
C ALA A 6 5.13 7.87 7.27
N ILE A 7 5.64 6.75 6.76
CA ILE A 7 7.05 6.64 6.36
C ILE A 7 7.22 7.23 4.95
N ILE A 8 7.99 8.31 4.85
CA ILE A 8 8.29 8.95 3.56
C ILE A 8 9.67 8.47 3.07
N SER A 9 9.68 7.83 1.89
CA SER A 9 10.92 7.44 1.21
C SER A 9 11.33 8.46 0.15
N ASN A 10 12.58 8.36 -0.31
CA ASN A 10 13.02 9.04 -1.54
C ASN A 10 12.15 8.61 -2.74
N PRO A 11 12.00 9.48 -3.75
CA PRO A 11 11.28 9.13 -4.97
C PRO A 11 11.92 7.91 -5.66
N GLY A 12 11.09 6.95 -6.04
CA GLY A 12 11.52 5.70 -6.65
C GLY A 12 10.37 4.69 -6.74
N CYS A 13 10.62 3.55 -7.38
CA CYS A 13 9.55 2.61 -7.73
C CYS A 13 8.93 1.82 -6.56
N GLY A 14 9.50 1.85 -5.35
CA GLY A 14 8.94 1.30 -4.09
C GLY A 14 8.28 -0.10 -4.13
N GLY A 15 8.84 -1.08 -3.41
CA GLY A 15 8.23 -2.43 -3.32
C GLY A 15 8.17 -3.22 -4.62
N CYS A 16 8.72 -2.71 -5.73
CA CYS A 16 8.76 -3.42 -7.00
C CYS A 16 9.86 -4.49 -7.06
N ALA A 17 10.91 -4.37 -6.25
CA ALA A 17 11.99 -5.34 -6.15
C ALA A 17 12.09 -5.84 -4.71
N SER A 18 12.45 -7.11 -4.55
CA SER A 18 12.66 -7.71 -3.24
C SER A 18 13.68 -6.90 -2.42
N GLY A 19 13.38 -6.67 -1.14
CA GLY A 19 14.21 -5.88 -0.21
C GLY A 19 13.91 -4.38 -0.19
N GLN A 20 12.90 -3.90 -0.92
CA GLN A 20 12.49 -2.49 -0.87
C GLN A 20 11.49 -2.23 0.26
N ILE A 21 11.35 -0.96 0.64
CA ILE A 21 10.30 -0.50 1.55
C ILE A 21 8.91 -0.84 1.01
N GLY A 22 8.00 -1.23 1.91
CA GLY A 22 6.61 -1.54 1.57
C GLY A 22 6.39 -2.97 1.06
N MET A 23 7.25 -3.92 1.44
CA MET A 23 6.98 -5.34 1.23
C MET A 23 6.13 -5.92 2.35
N THR A 24 5.23 -6.83 2.01
CA THR A 24 4.35 -7.55 2.93
C THR A 24 4.74 -9.00 3.15
N GLY A 25 4.45 -9.50 4.35
CA GLY A 25 4.58 -10.89 4.77
C GLY A 25 3.36 -11.75 4.41
N GLU A 26 3.45 -13.04 4.69
CA GLU A 26 2.33 -13.97 4.50
C GLU A 26 1.17 -13.64 5.45
N GLY A 27 -0.06 -13.62 4.93
CA GLY A 27 -1.26 -13.26 5.68
C GLY A 27 -1.51 -11.76 5.83
N GLU A 28 -0.60 -10.91 5.38
CA GLU A 28 -0.80 -9.46 5.36
C GLU A 28 -1.57 -9.01 4.12
N VAL A 29 -2.30 -7.90 4.26
CA VAL A 29 -3.05 -7.25 3.18
C VAL A 29 -2.48 -5.87 2.93
N GLN A 30 -2.24 -5.55 1.67
CA GLN A 30 -1.72 -4.26 1.21
C GLN A 30 -2.70 -3.60 0.24
N VAL A 31 -2.96 -2.31 0.46
CA VAL A 31 -3.57 -1.42 -0.54
C VAL A 31 -2.45 -0.61 -1.20
N SER A 32 -2.35 -0.66 -2.51
CA SER A 32 -1.21 -0.13 -3.27
C SER A 32 -1.67 0.78 -4.40
N THR A 33 -1.03 1.93 -4.55
CA THR A 33 -1.20 2.82 -5.73
C THR A 33 -0.26 2.42 -6.87
N SER A 34 0.35 1.23 -6.81
CA SER A 34 1.11 0.63 -7.90
C SER A 34 0.20 0.28 -9.09
N ASN A 35 0.79 -0.17 -10.18
CA ASN A 35 0.07 -0.64 -11.36
C ASN A 35 0.03 -2.17 -11.50
N ARG A 36 0.64 -2.91 -10.57
CA ARG A 36 0.81 -4.38 -10.65
C ARG A 36 0.67 -5.01 -9.27
N ASN A 37 -0.09 -6.10 -9.19
CA ASN A 37 -0.36 -6.85 -7.96
C ASN A 37 -0.22 -8.38 -8.12
N PHE A 38 0.56 -8.84 -9.10
CA PHE A 38 0.79 -10.28 -9.23
C PHE A 38 1.52 -10.84 -7.99
N LYS A 39 1.17 -12.06 -7.60
CA LYS A 39 1.68 -12.72 -6.39
C LYS A 39 3.20 -12.68 -6.32
N GLY A 40 3.74 -12.30 -5.16
CA GLY A 40 5.18 -12.20 -4.93
C GLY A 40 5.81 -10.86 -5.32
N LYS A 41 5.08 -9.95 -6.01
CA LYS A 41 5.67 -8.68 -6.49
C LYS A 41 6.05 -7.75 -5.35
N GLN A 42 5.13 -7.51 -4.42
CA GLN A 42 5.32 -6.62 -3.27
C GLN A 42 5.41 -7.42 -1.96
N GLY A 43 5.92 -8.65 -2.02
CA GLY A 43 5.96 -9.57 -0.89
C GLY A 43 5.00 -10.75 -1.03
N MET A 44 4.81 -11.46 0.09
CA MET A 44 4.01 -12.68 0.15
C MET A 44 2.53 -12.42 0.47
N GLY A 45 2.19 -11.18 0.83
CA GLY A 45 0.83 -10.77 1.15
C GLY A 45 -0.07 -10.58 -0.08
N GLU A 46 -1.33 -10.28 0.20
CA GLU A 46 -2.33 -9.96 -0.82
C GLU A 46 -2.30 -8.47 -1.13
N THR A 47 -2.25 -8.12 -2.42
CA THR A 47 -2.15 -6.72 -2.86
C THR A 47 -3.36 -6.31 -3.68
N TYR A 48 -4.04 -5.25 -3.23
CA TYR A 48 -5.16 -4.61 -3.91
C TYR A 48 -4.70 -3.29 -4.52
N LEU A 49 -4.99 -3.09 -5.80
CA LEU A 49 -4.68 -1.84 -6.49
C LEU A 49 -5.82 -0.85 -6.27
N ALA A 50 -5.47 0.39 -5.92
CA ALA A 50 -6.44 1.43 -5.64
C ALA A 50 -5.94 2.80 -6.10
N SER A 51 -6.86 3.76 -6.23
CA SER A 51 -6.51 5.16 -6.44
C SER A 51 -5.79 5.72 -5.21
N PRO A 52 -5.04 6.84 -5.33
CA PRO A 52 -4.47 7.52 -4.17
C PRO A 52 -5.50 7.94 -3.13
N GLU A 53 -6.71 8.29 -3.57
CA GLU A 53 -7.84 8.64 -2.70
C GLU A 53 -8.27 7.45 -1.83
N THR A 54 -8.58 6.31 -2.46
CA THR A 54 -8.99 5.09 -1.78
C THR A 54 -7.89 4.53 -0.89
N ALA A 55 -6.62 4.64 -1.31
CA ALA A 55 -5.49 4.22 -0.47
C ALA A 55 -5.35 5.09 0.79
N ALA A 56 -5.51 6.41 0.67
CA ALA A 56 -5.51 7.32 1.80
C ALA A 56 -6.71 7.08 2.72
N ALA A 57 -7.90 6.88 2.14
CA ALA A 57 -9.13 6.53 2.84
C ALA A 57 -8.94 5.26 3.69
N SER A 58 -8.44 4.20 3.07
CA SER A 58 -8.18 2.92 3.73
C SER A 58 -7.10 3.03 4.81
N ALA A 59 -6.11 3.90 4.63
CA ALA A 59 -5.09 4.15 5.65
C ALA A 59 -5.63 4.86 6.90
N LEU A 60 -6.72 5.64 6.76
CA LEU A 60 -7.38 6.30 7.88
C LEU A 60 -8.28 5.34 8.67
N THR A 61 -8.99 4.45 7.99
CA THR A 61 -9.99 3.57 8.62
C THR A 61 -9.45 2.20 9.03
N GLY A 62 -8.35 1.75 8.42
CA GLY A 62 -7.74 0.44 8.70
C GLY A 62 -8.38 -0.73 7.95
N TYR A 63 -9.29 -0.47 7.01
CA TYR A 63 -9.87 -1.45 6.09
C TYR A 63 -10.09 -0.82 4.71
N ILE A 64 -10.30 -1.62 3.67
CA ILE A 64 -10.52 -1.10 2.31
C ILE A 64 -11.84 -0.33 2.27
N THR A 65 -11.78 0.99 2.04
CA THR A 65 -12.94 1.90 2.06
C THR A 65 -12.80 3.00 1.02
N GLU A 66 -13.92 3.56 0.57
CA GLU A 66 -13.95 4.72 -0.32
C GLU A 66 -14.03 6.04 0.45
N VAL A 67 -13.65 7.16 -0.19
CA VAL A 67 -13.64 8.48 0.47
C VAL A 67 -15.04 8.93 0.90
N ASP A 68 -16.07 8.56 0.15
CA ASP A 68 -17.47 8.90 0.47
C ASP A 68 -18.00 8.18 1.73
N GLU A 69 -17.25 7.22 2.28
CA GLU A 69 -17.63 6.42 3.45
C GLU A 69 -16.88 6.82 4.74
N ILE A 70 -16.07 7.89 4.69
CA ILE A 70 -15.28 8.43 5.81
C ILE A 70 -15.94 9.68 6.39
#